data_AF-I6Z637-F1
#
_entry.id   AF-I6Z637-F1
#
_cell.length_a   1.000
_cell.length_b   1.000
_cell.length_c   1.000
_cell.angle_alpha   90.00
_cell.angle_beta   90.00
_cell.angle_gamma   90.00
#
_symmetry.space_group_name_H-M   'P 1'
#
loop_
_entity.id
_entity.type
_entity.pdbx_description
1 polymer ?
#
loop_
_entity_poly.entity_id
_entity_poly.type
_entity_poly.pdbx_seq_one_letter_code
_entity_poly.pdbx_strand_id
1 'polypeptide(L)'
;MNEKEFIVGRIERLKQSMRFFPIDFITEADTELLKMPQCNLLLAPPLFDTFELVDEKGNVHFHTDNVYKAKYIIYANSKKPNTIVIPKNPEEIESAVKKYETYLDSLLREIERDYKKEFPESKNYAAATNKIFNSLNLIRL
;
A
#
# COMPACT_ATOMS: atom_id res chain seq x y z
N MET A 1 -19.55 19.97 10.07
CA MET A 1 -19.28 18.93 9.06
C MET A 1 -19.82 17.60 9.57
N ASN A 2 -20.41 16.74 8.72
CA ASN A 2 -20.78 15.37 9.11
C ASN A 2 -19.68 14.36 8.74
N GLU A 3 -19.77 13.11 9.23
CA GLU A 3 -18.73 12.09 8.97
C GLU A 3 -18.51 11.82 7.47
N LYS A 4 -19.58 11.85 6.66
CA LYS A 4 -19.48 11.62 5.21
C LYS A 4 -18.70 12.73 4.52
N GLU A 5 -18.99 13.98 4.89
CA GLU A 5 -18.26 15.16 4.41
C GLU A 5 -16.79 15.12 4.82
N PHE A 6 -16.49 14.71 6.06
CA PHE A 6 -15.12 14.51 6.53
C PHE A 6 -14.37 13.50 5.66
N ILE A 7 -14.97 12.33 5.43
CA ILE A 7 -14.37 11.25 4.63
C ILE A 7 -14.07 11.74 3.20
N VAL A 8 -15.06 12.35 2.53
CA VAL A 8 -14.90 12.87 1.17
C VAL A 8 -13.82 13.95 1.12
N GLY A 9 -13.85 14.91 2.04
CA GLY A 9 -12.86 15.98 2.09
C GLY A 9 -11.44 15.49 2.42
N ARG A 10 -11.30 14.40 3.17
CA ARG A 10 -9.98 13.80 3.44
C ARG A 10 -9.46 13.00 2.25
N ILE A 11 -10.32 12.27 1.54
CA ILE A 11 -9.97 11.57 0.29
C ILE A 11 -9.43 12.57 -0.74
N GLU A 12 -10.13 13.67 -0.98
CA GLU A 12 -9.72 14.66 -1.99
C GLU A 12 -8.40 15.35 -1.64
N ARG A 13 -8.18 15.68 -0.36
CA ARG A 13 -6.89 16.21 0.10
C ARG A 13 -5.75 15.23 -0.11
N LEU A 14 -5.93 13.97 0.27
CA LEU A 14 -4.89 12.95 0.13
C LEU A 14 -4.58 12.66 -1.33
N LYS A 15 -5.56 12.62 -2.24
CA LYS A 15 -5.30 12.45 -3.69
C LYS A 15 -4.33 13.49 -4.25
N GLN A 16 -4.29 14.70 -3.69
CA GLN A 16 -3.45 15.80 -4.16
C GLN A 16 -2.02 15.74 -3.61
N SER A 17 -1.81 15.14 -2.43
CA SER A 17 -0.53 15.19 -1.72
C SER A 17 0.09 13.82 -1.43
N MET A 18 -0.58 12.73 -1.80
CA MET A 18 -0.12 11.38 -1.50
C MET A 18 1.08 11.00 -2.36
N ARG A 19 2.01 10.29 -1.73
CA ARG A 19 3.16 9.70 -2.41
C ARG A 19 2.79 8.35 -3.02
N PHE A 20 3.28 8.08 -4.23
CA PHE A 20 3.04 6.87 -4.99
C PHE A 20 4.19 5.88 -4.83
N PHE A 21 3.84 4.68 -4.37
CA PHE A 21 4.76 3.56 -4.38
C PHE A 21 4.87 2.95 -5.80
N PRO A 22 6.07 2.55 -6.25
CA PRO A 22 7.35 2.62 -5.54
C PRO A 22 8.17 3.90 -5.79
N ILE A 23 7.76 4.71 -6.78
CA ILE A 23 8.56 5.82 -7.34
C ILE A 23 9.02 6.81 -6.26
N ASP A 24 8.16 7.18 -5.32
CA ASP A 24 8.49 8.17 -4.28
C ASP A 24 9.26 7.58 -3.09
N PHE A 25 9.57 6.28 -3.11
CA PHE A 25 10.17 5.54 -1.99
C PHE A 25 11.49 4.86 -2.36
N ILE A 26 11.90 4.94 -3.63
CA ILE A 26 13.19 4.48 -4.12
C ILE A 26 14.08 5.69 -4.39
N THR A 27 15.35 5.58 -4.03
CA THR A 27 16.36 6.62 -4.26
C THR A 27 17.59 6.01 -4.89
N GLU A 28 17.97 6.46 -6.08
CA GLU A 28 19.27 6.20 -6.73
C GLU A 28 19.69 4.71 -6.81
N ALA A 29 18.74 3.79 -6.87
CA ALA A 29 19.02 2.36 -6.96
C ALA A 29 19.26 1.91 -8.41
N ASP A 30 20.12 0.91 -8.61
CA ASP A 30 20.10 0.11 -9.83
C ASP A 30 18.80 -0.69 -9.87
N THR A 31 18.00 -0.47 -10.90
CA THR A 31 16.65 -0.99 -11.02
C THR A 31 16.47 -1.81 -12.29
N GLU A 32 15.44 -2.65 -12.27
CA GLU A 32 14.96 -3.39 -13.42
C GLU A 32 13.45 -3.20 -13.60
N LEU A 33 12.95 -3.56 -14.79
CA LEU A 33 11.52 -3.57 -15.07
C LEU A 33 10.96 -4.97 -14.84
N LEU A 34 10.01 -5.08 -13.92
CA LEU A 34 9.26 -6.31 -13.67
C LEU A 34 7.92 -6.22 -14.38
N LYS A 35 7.62 -7.21 -15.24
CA LYS A 35 6.32 -7.32 -15.90
C LYS A 35 5.26 -7.77 -14.90
N MET A 36 4.11 -7.11 -14.94
CA MET A 36 3.01 -7.33 -14.01
C MET A 36 1.80 -7.95 -14.71
N PRO A 37 0.98 -8.75 -13.98
CA PRO A 37 -0.15 -9.47 -14.56
C PRO A 37 -1.41 -8.61 -14.76
N GLN A 38 -1.38 -7.32 -14.37
CA GLN A 38 -2.51 -6.38 -14.48
C GLN A 38 -3.80 -6.85 -13.76
N CYS A 39 -3.68 -7.70 -12.75
CA CYS A 39 -4.77 -8.20 -11.94
C CYS A 39 -4.57 -7.84 -10.46
N ASN A 40 -5.58 -8.10 -9.63
CA ASN A 40 -5.41 -8.04 -8.18
C ASN A 40 -4.46 -9.16 -7.74
N LEU A 41 -3.52 -8.84 -6.85
CA LEU A 41 -2.60 -9.80 -6.26
C LEU A 41 -2.82 -9.87 -4.76
N LEU A 42 -2.79 -11.09 -4.24
CA LEU A 42 -2.94 -11.43 -2.83
C LEU A 42 -1.70 -12.18 -2.38
N LEU A 43 -1.25 -11.92 -1.15
CA LEU A 43 -0.21 -12.70 -0.51
C LEU A 43 -0.84 -14.01 0.00
N ALA A 44 -0.45 -15.14 -0.59
CA ALA A 44 -0.87 -16.45 -0.10
C ALA A 44 -0.21 -16.74 1.26
N PRO A 45 -0.81 -17.61 2.11
CA PRO A 45 -0.14 -18.11 3.31
C PRO A 45 1.23 -18.70 2.96
N PRO A 46 2.28 -18.42 3.74
CA PRO A 46 3.62 -18.92 3.43
C PRO A 46 3.66 -20.45 3.41
N LEU A 47 4.38 -21.01 2.43
CA LEU A 47 4.64 -22.44 2.31
C LEU A 47 6.15 -22.64 2.28
N PHE A 48 6.71 -23.38 3.24
CA PHE A 48 8.15 -23.67 3.32
C PHE A 48 9.04 -22.41 3.24
N ASP A 49 8.73 -21.39 4.03
CA ASP A 49 9.45 -20.09 4.07
C ASP A 49 9.46 -19.32 2.73
N THR A 50 8.57 -19.68 1.81
CA THR A 50 8.36 -18.97 0.55
C THR A 50 7.00 -18.26 0.54
N PHE A 51 6.96 -17.15 -0.18
CA PHE A 51 5.81 -16.29 -0.36
C PHE A 51 5.35 -16.35 -1.80
N GLU A 52 4.08 -16.64 -2.00
CA GLU A 52 3.44 -16.66 -3.31
C GLU A 52 2.48 -15.48 -3.45
N LEU A 53 2.51 -14.85 -4.62
CA LEU A 53 1.53 -13.84 -5.01
C LEU A 53 0.55 -14.45 -6.00
N VAL A 54 -0.70 -14.57 -5.58
CA VAL A 54 -1.76 -15.21 -6.35
C VAL A 54 -2.81 -14.21 -6.80
N ASP A 55 -3.48 -14.51 -7.90
CA ASP A 55 -4.70 -13.80 -8.27
C ASP A 55 -5.93 -14.33 -7.51
N GLU A 56 -7.09 -13.71 -7.74
CA GLU A 56 -8.38 -14.10 -7.13
C GLU A 56 -8.84 -15.52 -7.50
N LYS A 57 -8.25 -16.14 -8.52
CA LYS A 57 -8.52 -17.52 -8.95
C LYS A 57 -7.52 -18.52 -8.34
N GLY A 58 -6.54 -18.04 -7.58
CA GLY A 58 -5.48 -18.86 -7.00
C GLY A 58 -4.33 -19.16 -7.95
N ASN A 59 -4.23 -18.51 -9.12
CA ASN A 59 -3.07 -18.69 -9.99
C ASN A 59 -1.86 -17.94 -9.42
N VAL A 60 -0.73 -18.62 -9.29
CA VAL A 60 0.53 -18.02 -8.84
C VAL A 60 1.15 -17.20 -9.97
N HIS A 61 1.43 -15.93 -9.70
CA HIS A 61 2.11 -15.02 -10.63
C HIS A 61 3.55 -14.72 -10.23
N PHE A 62 3.83 -14.73 -8.91
CA PHE A 62 5.18 -14.52 -8.38
C PHE A 62 5.44 -15.45 -7.21
N HIS A 63 6.72 -15.80 -7.05
CA HIS A 63 7.23 -16.61 -5.95
C HIS A 63 8.55 -16.00 -5.48
N THR A 64 8.75 -15.89 -4.17
CA THR A 64 9.95 -15.31 -3.56
C THR A 64 10.12 -15.82 -2.12
N ASP A 65 11.36 -15.98 -1.67
CA ASP A 65 11.71 -16.27 -0.26
C ASP A 65 11.78 -14.99 0.59
N ASN A 66 11.86 -13.82 -0.04
CA ASN A 66 11.89 -12.52 0.63
C ASN A 66 10.50 -11.88 0.79
N VAL A 67 10.02 -11.74 2.03
CA VAL A 67 8.73 -11.10 2.37
C VAL A 67 8.63 -9.65 1.91
N TYR A 68 9.72 -8.88 1.97
CA TYR A 68 9.73 -7.49 1.52
C TYR A 68 9.59 -7.39 0.01
N LYS A 69 10.17 -8.32 -0.75
CA LYS A 69 9.95 -8.40 -2.20
C LYS A 69 8.50 -8.70 -2.53
N ALA A 70 7.87 -9.62 -1.80
CA ALA A 70 6.43 -9.90 -1.96
C ALA A 70 5.57 -8.66 -1.66
N LYS A 71 5.80 -8.00 -0.52
CA LYS A 71 5.11 -6.75 -0.14
C LYS A 71 5.31 -5.64 -1.16
N TYR A 72 6.54 -5.46 -1.63
CA TYR A 72 6.90 -4.47 -2.64
C TYR A 72 6.05 -4.65 -3.90
N ILE A 73 5.99 -5.87 -4.44
CA ILE A 73 5.24 -6.16 -5.67
C ILE A 73 3.75 -5.84 -5.45
N ILE A 74 3.17 -6.22 -4.31
CA ILE A 74 1.76 -5.92 -4.03
C ILE A 74 1.53 -4.40 -3.93
N TYR A 75 2.36 -3.66 -3.20
CA TYR A 75 2.20 -2.20 -3.07
C TYR A 75 2.35 -1.48 -4.42
N ALA A 76 3.30 -1.92 -5.25
CA ALA A 76 3.50 -1.39 -6.59
C ALA A 76 2.36 -1.77 -7.55
N ASN A 77 1.60 -2.82 -7.24
CA ASN A 77 0.45 -3.28 -8.01
C ASN A 77 -0.87 -2.54 -7.71
N SER A 78 -0.87 -1.54 -6.82
CA SER A 78 -2.10 -0.82 -6.40
C SER A 78 -2.94 -0.27 -7.56
N LYS A 79 -2.31 0.12 -8.67
CA LYS A 79 -2.97 0.60 -9.90
C LYS A 79 -2.97 -0.42 -11.05
N LYS A 80 -2.58 -1.67 -10.81
CA LYS A 80 -2.48 -2.75 -11.81
C LYS A 80 -1.69 -2.35 -13.06
N PRO A 81 -0.49 -1.76 -12.91
CA PRO A 81 0.31 -1.37 -14.06
C PRO A 81 0.76 -2.60 -14.86
N ASN A 82 1.21 -2.41 -16.10
CA ASN A 82 1.77 -3.51 -16.93
C ASN A 82 3.19 -3.85 -16.52
N THR A 83 3.90 -2.89 -15.95
CA THR A 83 5.29 -2.99 -15.51
C THR A 83 5.51 -2.13 -14.27
N ILE A 84 6.38 -2.58 -13.37
CA ILE A 84 6.88 -1.78 -12.26
C ILE A 84 8.40 -1.71 -12.34
N VAL A 85 8.96 -0.63 -11.81
CA VAL A 85 10.38 -0.54 -11.52
C VAL A 85 10.63 -1.25 -10.19
N ILE A 86 11.68 -2.05 -10.08
CA ILE A 86 12.09 -2.70 -8.83
C ILE A 86 13.61 -2.63 -8.65
N PRO A 87 14.13 -2.31 -7.45
CA PRO A 87 15.57 -2.37 -7.17
C PRO A 87 16.10 -3.79 -7.32
N LYS A 88 17.32 -3.92 -7.83
CA LYS A 88 18.01 -5.23 -7.88
C LYS A 88 18.57 -5.64 -6.52
N ASN A 89 18.93 -4.67 -5.67
CA ASN A 89 19.42 -4.91 -4.32
C ASN A 89 18.25 -5.19 -3.35
N PRO A 90 18.20 -6.35 -2.68
CA PRO A 90 17.19 -6.66 -1.68
C PRO A 90 17.09 -5.67 -0.52
N GLU A 91 18.20 -5.06 -0.10
CA GLU A 91 18.21 -4.07 1.00
C GLU A 91 17.45 -2.79 0.60
N GLU A 92 17.54 -2.39 -0.67
CA GLU A 92 16.79 -1.24 -1.20
C GLU A 92 15.30 -1.54 -1.29
N ILE A 93 14.92 -2.78 -1.64
CA ILE A 93 13.53 -3.24 -1.62
C ILE A 93 12.97 -3.14 -0.19
N GLU A 94 13.70 -3.69 0.79
CA GLU A 94 13.31 -3.65 2.20
C GLU A 94 13.19 -2.21 2.72
N SER A 95 14.18 -1.36 2.39
CA SER A 95 14.18 0.06 2.75
C SER A 95 12.96 0.79 2.17
N ALA A 96 12.67 0.60 0.89
CA ALA A 96 11.50 1.21 0.24
C ALA A 96 10.19 0.77 0.91
N VAL A 97 10.03 -0.53 1.19
CA VAL A 97 8.85 -1.08 1.86
C VAL A 97 8.70 -0.48 3.26
N LYS A 98 9.76 -0.45 4.08
CA LYS A 98 9.72 0.12 5.43
C LYS A 98 9.38 1.60 5.44
N LYS A 99 9.94 2.38 4.50
CA LYS A 99 9.63 3.82 4.34
C LYS A 99 8.15 4.01 3.97
N TYR A 100 7.63 3.19 3.06
CA TYR A 100 6.22 3.25 2.65
C TYR A 100 5.27 2.85 3.78
N GLU A 101 5.56 1.78 4.49
CA GLU A 101 4.79 1.35 5.65
C GLU A 101 4.75 2.42 6.75
N THR A 102 5.90 3.02 7.05
CA THR A 102 5.99 4.15 8.00
C THR A 102 5.14 5.35 7.53
N TYR A 103 5.15 5.61 6.23
CA TYR A 103 4.31 6.65 5.64
C TYR A 103 2.81 6.33 5.80
N LEU A 104 2.37 5.11 5.50
CA LEU A 104 0.99 4.67 5.71
C LEU A 104 0.57 4.79 7.18
N ASP A 105 1.43 4.36 8.11
CA ASP A 105 1.18 4.46 9.55
C ASP A 105 1.05 5.93 9.98
N SER A 106 1.83 6.84 9.37
CA SER A 106 1.71 8.28 9.62
C SER A 106 0.38 8.85 9.11
N LEU A 107 -0.09 8.42 7.94
CA LEU A 107 -1.39 8.83 7.39
C LEU A 107 -2.55 8.35 8.27
N LEU A 108 -2.49 7.11 8.76
CA LEU A 108 -3.49 6.55 9.68
C LEU A 108 -3.60 7.42 10.95
N ARG A 109 -2.47 7.73 11.58
CA ARG A 109 -2.40 8.57 12.78
C ARG A 109 -2.92 9.99 12.52
N GLU A 110 -2.59 10.56 11.36
CA GLU A 110 -3.04 11.90 10.98
C GLU A 110 -4.56 11.96 10.81
N ILE A 111 -5.13 11.01 10.07
CA ILE A 111 -6.58 10.90 9.86
C ILE A 111 -7.31 10.69 11.18
N GLU A 112 -6.81 9.78 12.03
CA GLU A 112 -7.40 9.50 13.33
C GLU A 112 -7.40 10.74 14.23
N ARG A 113 -6.27 11.44 14.31
CA ARG A 113 -6.15 12.67 15.09
C ARG A 113 -7.11 13.75 14.59
N ASP A 114 -7.19 13.95 13.28
CA ASP A 114 -8.07 14.97 12.70
C ASP A 114 -9.54 14.59 12.87
N TYR A 115 -9.88 13.30 12.78
CA TYR A 115 -11.22 12.79 13.05
C TYR A 115 -11.63 13.02 14.50
N LYS A 116 -10.77 12.67 15.46
CA LYS A 116 -11.04 12.86 16.90
C LYS A 116 -11.20 14.33 17.30
N LYS A 117 -10.56 15.25 16.57
CA LYS A 117 -10.75 16.70 16.78
C LYS A 117 -12.13 17.16 16.31
N GLU A 118 -12.61 16.65 15.19
CA GLU A 118 -13.91 17.03 14.62
C GLU A 118 -15.09 16.32 15.31
N PHE A 119 -14.90 15.05 15.71
CA PHE A 119 -15.91 14.18 16.29
C PHE A 119 -15.44 13.56 17.63
N PRO A 120 -15.24 14.36 18.69
CA PRO A 120 -14.66 13.89 19.95
C PRO A 120 -15.45 12.78 20.65
N GLU A 121 -16.76 12.76 20.48
CA GLU A 121 -17.67 11.75 21.07
C GLU A 121 -17.82 10.48 20.20
N SER A 122 -17.35 10.50 18.94
CA SER A 122 -17.53 9.37 18.02
C SER A 122 -16.42 8.33 18.15
N LYS A 123 -16.83 7.06 18.24
CA LYS A 123 -15.91 5.90 18.23
C LYS A 123 -15.68 5.31 16.83
N ASN A 124 -16.23 5.95 15.79
CA ASN A 124 -16.24 5.39 14.43
C ASN A 124 -15.00 5.71 13.58
N TYR A 125 -13.93 6.24 14.18
CA TYR A 125 -12.71 6.60 13.45
C TYR A 125 -12.12 5.42 12.66
N ALA A 126 -12.14 4.20 13.19
CA ALA A 126 -11.64 3.02 12.49
C ALA A 126 -12.41 2.76 11.17
N ALA A 127 -13.75 2.87 11.21
CA ALA A 127 -14.58 2.71 10.02
C ALA A 127 -14.35 3.85 9.01
N ALA A 128 -14.18 5.08 9.48
CA ALA A 128 -13.87 6.22 8.62
C ALA A 128 -12.50 6.07 7.93
N THR A 129 -11.46 5.70 8.68
CA THR A 129 -10.11 5.46 8.16
C THR A 129 -10.10 4.34 7.13
N ASN A 130 -10.77 3.21 7.40
CA ASN A 130 -10.87 2.11 6.44
C ASN A 130 -11.56 2.53 5.13
N LYS A 131 -12.65 3.32 5.22
CA LYS A 131 -13.32 3.86 4.03
C LYS A 131 -12.40 4.76 3.22
N ILE A 132 -11.61 5.61 3.89
CA ILE A 132 -10.64 6.49 3.22
C ILE A 132 -9.55 5.66 2.52
N PHE A 133 -8.94 4.70 3.22
CA PHE A 133 -7.88 3.85 2.66
C PHE A 133 -8.37 3.01 1.48
N ASN A 134 -9.52 2.35 1.62
CA ASN A 134 -10.13 1.57 0.54
C ASN A 134 -10.45 2.46 -0.68
N SER A 135 -10.95 3.67 -0.47
CA SER A 135 -11.22 4.61 -1.57
C SER A 135 -9.95 5.08 -2.30
N LEU A 136 -8.78 4.98 -1.67
CA LEU A 136 -7.49 5.36 -2.23
C LEU A 136 -6.69 4.14 -2.71
N ASN A 137 -7.25 2.93 -2.64
CA ASN A 137 -6.55 1.66 -2.88
C ASN A 137 -5.27 1.51 -2.05
N LEU A 138 -5.28 2.04 -0.83
CA LEU A 138 -4.19 1.90 0.13
C LEU A 138 -4.41 0.66 0.97
N ILE A 139 -3.38 -0.19 1.04
CA ILE A 139 -3.36 -1.36 1.89
C ILE A 139 -2.12 -1.32 2.78
N ARG A 140 -2.29 -1.73 4.04
CA ARG A 140 -1.20 -1.99 4.98
C ARG A 140 -1.15 -3.50 5.19
N LEU A 141 -0.03 -4.12 4.77
CA LEU A 141 0.21 -5.58 4.85
C LEU A 141 1.05 -5.93 6.09
#